data_AF-A0A3R7FI02-F1
#
_entry.id   AF-A0A3R7FI02-F1
#
_cell.length_a   1.000
_cell.length_b   1.000
_cell.length_c   1.000
_cell.angle_alpha   90.00
_cell.angle_beta   90.00
_cell.angle_gamma   90.00
#
_symmetry.space_group_name_H-M   'P 1'
#
loop_
_entity.id
_entity.type
_entity.pdbx_description
1 polymer ?
#
loop_
_entity_poly.entity_id
_entity_poly.type
_entity_poly.pdbx_seq_one_letter_code
_entity_poly.pdbx_strand_id
1 'polypeptide(L)'
;MTPSDSGPAPERLRSDVTAGRGGAMTDEVGVVTGDLTVLTSRRPDGLADIRIQYTGAEEWYSLTGSPAPLPPGGLDALHADVLRRIRHGEGAEAPR
;
A
#
# COMPACT_ATOMS: atom_id res chain seq x y z
N MET A 1 18.88 -14.98 -28.97
CA MET A 1 17.90 -13.91 -28.70
C MET A 1 16.76 -14.58 -27.93
N THR A 2 16.86 -14.59 -26.61
CA THR A 2 15.88 -15.23 -25.71
C THR A 2 14.54 -14.50 -25.84
N PRO A 3 13.41 -15.21 -25.94
CA PRO A 3 12.11 -14.55 -25.91
C PRO A 3 11.90 -14.00 -24.49
N SER A 4 11.70 -12.69 -24.39
CA SER A 4 11.21 -12.06 -23.17
C SER A 4 9.82 -12.61 -22.88
N ASP A 5 9.72 -13.49 -21.88
CA ASP A 5 8.47 -13.88 -21.27
C ASP A 5 7.87 -12.65 -20.57
N SER A 6 7.14 -11.85 -21.34
CA SER A 6 6.39 -10.71 -20.81
C SER A 6 4.99 -11.21 -20.49
N GLY A 7 4.87 -12.03 -19.44
CA GLY A 7 3.61 -12.17 -18.74
C GLY A 7 3.09 -10.78 -18.33
N PRO A 8 1.76 -10.57 -18.21
CA PRO A 8 1.25 -9.28 -17.79
C PRO A 8 1.88 -8.90 -16.45
N ALA A 9 2.51 -7.73 -16.38
CA ALA A 9 3.05 -7.22 -15.13
C ALA A 9 1.92 -7.22 -14.09
N PRO A 10 2.20 -7.64 -12.83
CA PRO A 10 1.17 -7.65 -11.80
C PRO A 10 0.55 -6.26 -11.67
N GLU A 11 -0.77 -6.23 -11.47
CA GLU A 11 -1.56 -5.01 -11.29
C GLU A 11 -1.03 -4.24 -10.06
N ARG A 12 -0.68 -2.95 -10.23
CA ARG A 12 -0.11 -2.11 -9.17
C ARG A 12 -0.65 -0.70 -9.25
N LEU A 13 -0.93 -0.13 -8.08
CA LEU A 13 -1.41 1.25 -7.91
C LEU A 13 -0.48 2.01 -6.97
N ARG A 14 -0.16 3.25 -7.34
CA ARG A 14 0.70 4.14 -6.55
C ARG A 14 0.06 5.52 -6.46
N SER A 15 -0.02 6.05 -5.25
CA SER A 15 -0.53 7.39 -4.99
C SER A 15 0.19 8.04 -3.81
N ASP A 16 0.30 9.36 -3.85
CA ASP A 16 0.80 10.14 -2.72
C ASP A 16 -0.36 10.58 -1.81
N VAL A 17 -0.10 10.65 -0.51
CA VAL A 17 -1.06 11.01 0.52
C VAL A 17 -0.37 11.65 1.72
N THR A 18 -0.94 12.74 2.23
CA THR A 18 -0.53 13.28 3.54
C THR A 18 -1.27 12.53 4.64
N ALA A 19 -0.51 11.94 5.56
CA ALA A 19 -1.05 11.19 6.69
C ALA A 19 -1.75 12.09 7.70
N GLY A 20 -2.92 11.66 8.17
CA GLY A 20 -3.66 12.31 9.24
C GLY A 20 -2.98 12.16 10.62
N ARG A 21 -3.62 12.72 11.65
CA ARG A 21 -3.12 12.65 13.03
C ARG A 21 -2.91 11.20 13.46
N GLY A 22 -1.73 10.84 13.93
CA GLY A 22 -1.41 9.47 14.34
C GLY A 22 -0.89 8.56 13.21
N GLY A 23 -0.79 9.06 11.98
CA GLY A 23 -0.01 8.42 10.92
C GLY A 23 -0.54 7.08 10.40
N ALA A 24 0.34 6.38 9.68
CA ALA A 24 0.16 5.00 9.25
C ALA A 24 1.04 4.07 10.07
N MET A 25 0.50 2.95 10.53
CA MET A 25 1.27 1.94 11.27
C MET A 25 1.99 1.02 10.28
N THR A 26 3.29 0.83 10.50
CA THR A 26 4.14 -0.07 9.71
C THR A 26 4.77 -1.10 10.62
N ASP A 27 5.05 -2.27 10.07
CA ASP A 27 5.62 -3.38 10.84
C ASP A 27 7.08 -3.11 11.23
N GLU A 28 7.82 -2.36 10.41
CA GLU A 28 9.26 -2.17 10.59
C GLU A 28 9.60 -0.98 11.51
N VAL A 29 8.92 0.15 11.36
CA VAL A 29 9.29 1.41 12.05
C VAL A 29 8.19 1.98 12.93
N GLY A 30 7.06 1.28 13.06
CA GLY A 30 5.90 1.75 13.79
C GLY A 30 5.16 2.85 13.02
N VAL A 31 4.80 3.94 13.70
CA VAL A 31 3.99 5.01 13.10
C VAL A 31 4.83 5.92 12.20
N VAL A 32 4.45 6.03 10.93
CA VAL A 32 4.98 7.03 9.97
C VAL A 32 3.96 8.14 9.73
N THR A 33 4.43 9.38 9.59
CA THR A 33 3.57 10.59 9.48
C THR A 33 4.04 11.51 8.34
N GLY A 34 3.28 12.55 8.01
CA GLY A 34 3.65 13.50 6.95
C GLY A 34 3.27 13.01 5.55
N ASP A 35 4.05 13.39 4.54
CA ASP A 35 3.77 13.03 3.15
C ASP A 35 4.34 11.64 2.82
N LEU A 36 3.44 10.75 2.40
CA LEU A 36 3.71 9.35 2.16
C LEU A 36 3.33 8.98 0.72
N THR A 37 4.10 8.06 0.14
CA THR A 37 3.69 7.35 -1.08
C THR A 37 3.22 5.95 -0.69
N VAL A 38 2.04 5.57 -1.15
CA VAL A 38 1.47 4.23 -0.98
C VAL A 38 1.60 3.45 -2.29
N LEU A 39 2.08 2.21 -2.20
CA LEU A 39 2.11 1.24 -3.28
C LEU A 39 1.25 0.04 -2.89
N THR A 40 0.22 -0.25 -3.70
CA THR A 40 -0.61 -1.45 -3.56
C THR A 40 -0.35 -2.36 -4.75
N SER A 41 0.06 -3.60 -4.52
CA SER A 41 0.36 -4.56 -5.60
C SER A 41 -0.36 -5.87 -5.42
N ARG A 42 -1.08 -6.28 -6.47
CA ARG A 42 -1.82 -7.54 -6.51
C ARG A 42 -0.87 -8.73 -6.49
N ARG A 43 -1.18 -9.71 -5.64
CA ARG A 43 -0.51 -11.01 -5.58
C ARG A 43 -1.30 -12.08 -6.36
N PRO A 44 -0.64 -13.16 -6.80
CA PRO A 44 -1.31 -14.28 -7.48
C PRO A 44 -2.29 -15.07 -6.60
N ASP A 45 -2.16 -14.97 -5.27
CA ASP A 45 -2.97 -15.68 -4.27
C ASP A 45 -4.29 -14.98 -3.92
N GLY A 46 -4.63 -13.88 -4.62
CA GLY A 46 -5.84 -13.10 -4.37
C GLY A 46 -5.71 -12.07 -3.25
N LEU A 47 -4.51 -11.90 -2.69
CA LEU A 47 -4.18 -10.83 -1.76
C LEU A 47 -3.50 -9.65 -2.46
N ALA A 48 -3.19 -8.60 -1.71
CA ALA A 48 -2.37 -7.50 -2.18
C ALA A 48 -1.40 -7.03 -1.09
N ASP A 49 -0.16 -6.77 -1.52
CA ASP A 49 0.83 -6.07 -0.71
C ASP A 49 0.50 -4.59 -0.63
N ILE A 50 0.71 -4.01 0.55
CA ILE A 50 0.61 -2.57 0.77
C ILE A 50 1.92 -2.10 1.39
N ARG A 51 2.65 -1.29 0.63
CA ARG A 51 3.94 -0.72 1.02
C ARG A 51 3.82 0.80 1.10
N ILE A 52 4.54 1.41 2.03
CA ILE A 52 4.54 2.84 2.28
C ILE A 52 5.99 3.33 2.32
N GLN A 53 6.25 4.47 1.73
CA GLN A 53 7.49 5.22 1.96
C GLN A 53 7.14 6.66 2.32
N TYR A 54 8.10 7.39 2.90
CA TYR A 54 8.06 8.85 2.81
C TYR A 54 8.16 9.25 1.34
N THR A 55 7.35 10.22 0.90
CA THR A 55 7.35 10.63 -0.52
C THR A 55 8.75 11.07 -0.95
N GLY A 56 9.29 10.42 -1.98
CA GLY A 56 10.65 10.68 -2.50
C GLY A 56 11.79 9.96 -1.77
N ALA A 57 11.52 9.25 -0.67
CA ALA A 57 12.52 8.37 -0.05
C ALA A 57 12.77 7.11 -0.90
N GLU A 58 13.89 6.44 -0.65
CA GLU A 58 14.25 5.17 -1.30
C GLU A 58 13.64 3.97 -0.58
N GLU A 59 13.34 4.13 0.70
CA GLU A 59 13.03 3.03 1.61
C GLU A 59 11.53 2.83 1.77
N TRP A 60 11.10 1.58 1.67
CA TRP A 60 9.70 1.17 1.76
C TRP A 60 9.48 0.29 2.99
N TYR A 61 8.35 0.52 3.66
CA TYR A 61 7.87 -0.19 4.83
C TYR A 61 6.55 -0.89 4.51
N SER A 62 6.27 -1.99 5.20
CA SER A 62 5.03 -2.74 5.06
C SER A 62 3.97 -2.09 5.94
N LEU A 63 2.82 -1.74 5.37
CA LEU A 63 1.68 -1.30 6.17
C LEU A 63 1.23 -2.48 7.05
N THR A 64 1.06 -2.26 8.35
CA THR A 64 0.65 -3.32 9.26
C THR A 64 -0.68 -3.93 8.82
N GLY A 65 -0.73 -5.25 8.78
CA GLY A 65 -1.86 -6.02 8.22
C GLY A 65 -1.72 -6.33 6.72
N SER A 66 -0.65 -5.88 6.06
CA SER A 66 -0.27 -6.36 4.72
C SER A 66 0.35 -7.77 4.81
N PRO A 67 0.08 -8.68 3.86
CA PRO A 67 -0.84 -8.54 2.73
C PRO A 67 -2.31 -8.57 3.16
N ALA A 68 -3.15 -7.80 2.46
CA ALA A 68 -4.58 -7.72 2.72
C ALA A 68 -5.41 -8.42 1.62
N PRO A 69 -6.59 -8.96 1.94
CA PRO A 69 -7.49 -9.53 0.94
C PRO A 69 -8.03 -8.45 -0.01
N LEU A 70 -8.28 -8.83 -1.27
CA LEU A 70 -8.95 -7.93 -2.22
C LEU A 70 -10.46 -7.86 -1.93
N PRO A 71 -11.03 -6.65 -1.75
CA PRO A 71 -12.48 -6.47 -1.65
C PRO A 71 -13.15 -6.75 -3.02
N PRO A 72 -14.50 -6.84 -3.09
CA PRO A 72 -15.22 -7.05 -4.34
C PRO A 72 -14.91 -6.02 -5.44
N GLY A 73 -14.51 -4.79 -5.06
CA GLY A 73 -14.08 -3.75 -5.99
C GLY A 73 -12.61 -3.86 -6.45
N GLY A 74 -11.92 -4.94 -6.10
CA GLY A 74 -10.56 -5.22 -6.56
C GLY A 74 -9.49 -4.31 -5.96
N LEU A 75 -8.38 -4.19 -6.69
CA LEU A 75 -7.19 -3.47 -6.24
C LEU A 75 -7.45 -1.96 -6.06
N ASP A 76 -8.24 -1.36 -6.94
CA ASP A 76 -8.63 0.06 -6.87
C ASP A 76 -9.41 0.36 -5.58
N ALA A 77 -10.38 -0.49 -5.23
CA ALA A 77 -11.16 -0.31 -4.01
C ALA A 77 -10.31 -0.47 -2.75
N LEU A 78 -9.38 -1.43 -2.74
CA LEU A 78 -8.42 -1.58 -1.64
C LEU A 78 -7.52 -0.35 -1.53
N HIS A 79 -6.95 0.10 -2.65
CA HIS A 79 -6.04 1.25 -2.70
C HIS A 79 -6.73 2.52 -2.21
N ALA A 80 -7.95 2.78 -2.68
CA ALA A 80 -8.76 3.92 -2.24
C ALA A 80 -9.08 3.86 -0.74
N ASP A 81 -9.41 2.68 -0.20
CA ASP A 81 -9.69 2.53 1.23
C ASP A 81 -8.43 2.78 2.09
N VAL A 82 -7.28 2.25 1.68
CA VAL A 82 -6.00 2.49 2.34
C VAL A 82 -5.67 3.99 2.37
N LEU A 83 -5.76 4.68 1.23
CA LEU A 83 -5.51 6.13 1.17
C LEU A 83 -6.46 6.92 2.08
N ARG A 84 -7.74 6.53 2.12
CA ARG A 84 -8.75 7.15 2.99
C ARG A 84 -8.40 6.97 4.46
N ARG A 85 -7.99 5.78 4.88
CA ARG A 85 -7.57 5.48 6.26
C ARG A 85 -6.34 6.29 6.66
N ILE A 86 -5.30 6.29 5.82
CA ILE A 86 -4.07 7.04 6.08
C ILE A 86 -4.36 8.55 6.20
N ARG A 87 -5.22 9.10 5.34
CA ARG A 87 -5.63 10.51 5.41
C ARG A 87 -6.43 10.85 6.66
N HIS A 88 -7.29 9.93 7.13
CA HIS A 88 -8.01 10.10 8.39
C HIS A 88 -7.08 10.03 9.61
N GLY A 89 -6.07 9.15 9.57
CA GLY A 89 -5.09 8.95 10.64
C GLY A 89 -5.48 7.84 11.62
N GLU A 90 -5.09 8.01 12.89
CA GLU A 90 -5.31 7.10 14.03
C GLU A 90 -4.47 5.81 14.04
N GLY A 91 -3.29 5.83 13.40
CA GLY A 91 -2.46 4.63 13.29
C GLY A 91 -3.03 3.68 12.25
N ALA A 92 -3.28 4.20 11.04
CA ALA A 92 -3.95 3.46 9.98
C ALA A 92 -3.23 2.13 9.68
N GLU A 93 -3.99 1.04 9.67
CA GLU A 93 -3.58 -0.31 9.28
C GLU A 93 -4.29 -0.74 7.99
N ALA A 94 -3.80 -1.80 7.35
CA ALA A 94 -4.46 -2.41 6.20
C ALA A 94 -5.87 -2.92 6.57
N PRO A 95 -6.83 -2.88 5.61
CA PRO A 95 -8.13 -3.53 5.80
C PRO A 95 -7.98 -5.04 6.04
N ARG A 96 -8.78 -5.58 6.97
CA ARG A 96 -8.85 -7.01 7.29
C ARG A 96 -10.00 -7.67 6.56
#